data_AF-A0A6V7JVB1-F1
#
_entry.id   AF-A0A6V7JVB1-F1
#
_cell.length_a   1.000
_cell.length_b   1.000
_cell.length_c   1.000
_cell.angle_alpha   90.00
_cell.angle_beta   90.00
_cell.angle_gamma   90.00
#
_symmetry.space_group_name_H-M   'P 1'
#
loop_
_entity.id
_entity.type
_entity.pdbx_description
1 polymer ?
#
loop_
_entity_poly.entity_id
_entity_poly.type
_entity_poly.pdbx_seq_one_letter_code
_entity_poly.pdbx_strand_id
1 'polypeptide(L)' 'NDESTSRLRLRVIAGHQLAKKDIFGASDPYVRIDLYPINGHEPVDSVLTKTKKKTLNPIWDEEFVFR' A
#
# COMPACT_ATOMS: atom_id res chain seq x y z
N ASN A 1 -17.71 10.27 -26.70
CA ASN A 1 -17.45 10.76 -25.33
C ASN A 1 -16.43 9.86 -24.68
N ASP A 2 -15.16 10.08 -24.96
CA ASP A 2 -14.08 9.54 -24.13
C ASP A 2 -14.02 10.44 -22.90
N GLU A 3 -14.65 10.03 -21.80
CA GLU A 3 -14.31 10.57 -20.50
C GLU A 3 -12.82 10.27 -20.28
N SER A 4 -12.02 11.33 -20.18
CA SER A 4 -10.62 11.26 -19.79
C SER A 4 -10.53 10.65 -18.39
N THR A 5 -10.51 9.31 -18.30
CA THR A 5 -10.39 8.58 -17.04
C THR A 5 -9.00 8.85 -16.50
N SER A 6 -8.90 9.78 -15.54
CA SER A 6 -7.64 10.11 -14.89
C SER A 6 -7.22 8.94 -14.00
N ARG A 7 -6.34 8.08 -14.52
CA ARG A 7 -5.80 6.94 -13.77
C ARG A 7 -4.88 7.42 -12.66
N LEU A 8 -5.10 6.97 -11.43
CA LEU A 8 -4.19 7.23 -10.32
C LEU A 8 -3.16 6.10 -10.24
N ARG A 9 -1.90 6.41 -10.54
CA ARG A 9 -0.77 5.47 -10.42
C ARG A 9 -0.03 5.73 -9.11
N LEU A 10 0.12 4.70 -8.29
CA LEU A 10 0.81 4.75 -7.01
C LEU A 10 1.94 3.71 -6.99
N ARG A 11 3.14 4.11 -6.57
CA ARG A 11 4.27 3.21 -6.39
C ARG A 11 4.69 3.21 -4.92
N VAL A 12 4.59 2.05 -4.28
CA VAL A 12 5.06 1.84 -2.91
C VAL A 12 6.51 1.37 -2.97
N ILE A 13 7.43 2.26 -2.64
CA ILE A 13 8.86 1.99 -2.77
C ILE A 13 9.36 1.19 -1.57
N ALA A 14 9.37 1.80 -0.38
CA ALA A 14 9.97 1.21 0.82
C ALA A 14 9.38 1.79 2.12
N GLY A 15 9.61 1.07 3.21
CA GLY A 15 9.40 1.52 4.58
C GLY A 15 10.73 1.51 5.33
N HIS A 16 10.90 2.40 6.29
CA HIS A 16 12.17 2.58 7.00
C HIS A 16 11.93 2.59 8.51
N GLN A 17 12.76 1.84 9.25
CA GLN A 17 12.78 1.83 10.71
C GLN A 17 11.41 1.53 11.35
N LEU A 18 10.69 0.56 10.80
CA LEU A 18 9.38 0.15 11.33
C LEU A 18 9.50 -0.35 12.78
N ALA A 19 8.41 -0.17 13.53
CA ALA A 19 8.32 -0.65 14.91
C ALA A 19 8.43 -2.18 14.97
N LYS A 20 9.15 -2.69 15.97
CA LYS A 20 9.24 -4.11 16.27
C LYS A 20 7.91 -4.60 16.84
N LYS A 21 7.21 -5.45 16.11
CA LYS A 21 5.93 -6.03 16.58
C LYS A 21 5.99 -7.54 16.84
N ASP A 22 6.99 -8.25 16.33
CA ASP A 22 7.10 -9.70 16.53
C ASP A 22 8.15 -10.07 17.60
N ILE A 23 7.98 -11.26 18.17
CA ILE A 23 8.71 -11.82 19.32
C ILE A 23 10.24 -11.76 19.13
N PHE A 24 10.72 -11.85 17.90
CA PHE A 24 12.15 -11.83 17.56
C PHE A 24 12.69 -10.44 17.17
N GLY A 25 11.92 -9.38 17.42
CA GLY A 25 12.37 -8.00 17.19
C GLY A 25 12.39 -7.58 15.71
N ALA A 26 11.69 -8.31 14.85
CA ALA A 26 11.42 -7.95 13.46
C ALA A 26 9.90 -7.81 13.24
N SER A 27 9.50 -7.54 11.99
CA SER A 27 8.10 -7.54 11.58
C SER A 27 7.94 -8.19 10.21
N ASP A 28 6.72 -8.64 9.90
CA ASP A 28 6.31 -9.05 8.56
C ASP A 28 5.43 -7.95 7.90
N PRO A 29 5.97 -6.78 7.50
CA PRO A 29 5.18 -5.65 7.04
C PRO A 29 4.57 -5.82 5.64
N TYR A 30 3.41 -5.20 5.45
CA TYR A 30 2.75 -4.93 4.16
C TYR A 30 2.07 -3.55 4.22
N VAL A 31 1.74 -2.99 3.06
CA VAL A 31 0.97 -1.74 2.94
C VAL A 31 -0.40 -2.05 2.35
N ARG A 32 -1.46 -1.53 2.98
CA ARG A 32 -2.82 -1.48 2.42
C ARG A 32 -3.07 -0.07 1.90
N ILE A 33 -3.61 0.02 0.69
CA ILE A 33 -4.03 1.28 0.07
C ILE A 33 -5.51 1.15 -0.23
N ASP A 34 -6.30 2.07 0.31
CA ASP A 34 -7.74 2.16 0.12
C ASP A 34 -8.07 3.48 -0.58
N LEU A 35 -8.78 3.42 -1.71
CA LEU A 35 -9.25 4.59 -2.44
C LEU A 35 -10.65 4.97 -1.93
N TYR A 36 -10.79 6.15 -1.35
CA TYR A 36 -12.07 6.66 -0.86
C TYR A 36 -12.64 7.76 -1.77
N PRO A 37 -13.98 7.79 -1.94
CA PRO A 37 -14.63 8.96 -2.51
C PRO A 37 -14.61 10.11 -1.49
N ILE A 38 -14.57 11.35 -1.97
CA ILE A 38 -14.38 12.56 -1.14
C ILE A 38 -15.38 12.64 0.04
N ASN A 39 -16.62 12.19 -0.17
CA ASN A 39 -17.71 12.27 0.81
C ASN A 39 -18.23 10.89 1.27
N GLY A 40 -17.50 9.80 1.02
CA GLY A 40 -17.95 8.46 1.43
C GLY A 40 -17.01 7.79 2.42
N HIS A 41 -17.58 6.89 3.22
CA HIS A 41 -16.88 6.18 4.28
C HIS A 41 -16.46 4.76 3.89
N GLU A 42 -16.82 4.32 2.68
CA GLU A 42 -16.45 3.02 2.15
C GLU A 42 -15.44 3.18 1.00
N PRO A 43 -14.39 2.33 0.96
CA PRO A 43 -13.43 2.37 -0.13
C PRO A 43 -14.07 1.85 -1.42
N VAL A 44 -13.80 2.53 -2.54
CA VAL A 44 -14.23 2.09 -3.88
C VAL A 44 -13.26 1.05 -4.47
N ASP A 45 -12.02 1.03 -3.98
CA ASP A 45 -11.01 0.04 -4.36
C ASP A 45 -9.96 -0.10 -3.24
N SER A 46 -9.37 -1.29 -3.14
CA SER A 46 -8.39 -1.64 -2.11
C SER A 46 -7.33 -2.57 -2.70
N VAL A 47 -6.06 -2.24 -2.47
CA VAL A 47 -4.92 -3.08 -2.86
C VAL A 47 -3.96 -3.27 -1.69
N LEU A 48 -3.20 -4.36 -1.76
CA LEU A 48 -2.22 -4.73 -0.75
C LEU A 48 -0.90 -5.02 -1.45
N THR A 49 0.21 -4.55 -0.88
CA THR A 49 1.53 -5.03 -1.28
C THR A 49 1.76 -6.45 -0.81
N LYS A 50 2.77 -7.12 -1.37
CA LYS A 50 3.26 -8.36 -0.76
C LYS A 50 3.79 -8.11 0.65
N THR A 51 3.59 -9.07 1.52
CA THR A 51 4.23 -9.10 2.84
C THR A 51 5.72 -9.37 2.69
N LYS A 52 6.56 -8.53 3.29
CA LYS A 52 8.01 -8.77 3.39
C LYS A 52 8.30 -9.38 4.74
N LYS A 53 8.97 -10.53 4.79
CA LYS A 53 9.18 -11.25 6.04
C LYS A 53 10.37 -10.70 6.84
N LYS A 54 10.23 -10.65 8.16
CA LYS A 54 11.27 -10.39 9.16
C LYS A 54 12.15 -9.19 8.84
N THR A 55 11.54 -8.05 8.50
CA THR A 55 12.26 -6.82 8.20
C THR A 55 11.57 -5.59 8.80
N LEU A 56 12.37 -4.65 9.30
CA LEU A 56 11.91 -3.31 9.69
C LEU A 56 12.20 -2.28 8.59
N ASN A 57 12.84 -2.69 7.50
CA ASN A 57 13.18 -1.85 6.34
C ASN A 57 12.76 -2.55 5.04
N PRO A 58 11.44 -2.80 4.84
CA PRO A 58 10.95 -3.46 3.63
C PRO A 58 11.17 -2.60 2.38
N ILE A 59 11.55 -3.25 1.28
CA ILE A 59 11.47 -2.68 -0.07
C ILE A 59 10.40 -3.48 -0.81
N TRP A 60 9.30 -2.82 -1.19
CA TRP A 60 8.22 -3.42 -1.96
C TRP A 60 8.48 -3.23 -3.44
N ASP A 61 8.71 -1.97 -3.83
CA ASP A 61 8.82 -1.53 -5.21
C ASP A 61 7.64 -2.01 -6.09
N GLU A 62 6.43 -1.88 -5.53
CA GLU A 62 5.19 -2.35 -6.16
C GLU A 62 4.38 -1.16 -6.68
N GLU A 63 3.80 -1.30 -7.87
CA GLU A 63 2.98 -0.27 -8.52
C GLU A 63 1.52 -0.73 -8.62
N PHE A 64 0.62 0.20 -8.33
CA PHE A 64 -0.83 0.03 -8.39
C PHE A 64 -1.44 1.12 -9.27
N VAL A 65 -2.52 0.79 -9.97
CA VAL A 65 -3.27 1.73 -10.80
C VAL A 65 -4.75 1.63 -10.45
N PHE A 66 -5.29 2.72 -9.93
CA PHE A 66 -6.72 2.86 -9.64
C PHE A 66 -7.44 3.54 -10.82
N ARG A 67 -8.72 3.22 -10.99
CA ARG A 67 -9.59 3.78 -12.03
C ARG A 67 -10.84 4.39 -11.43
#